data_AF-A0AAU2SJR0-F1
#
_entry.id   AF-A0AAU2SJR0-F1
#
_cell.length_a   1.000
_cell.length_b   1.000
_cell.length_c   1.000
_cell.angle_alpha   90.00
_cell.angle_beta   90.00
_cell.angle_gamma   90.00
#
_symmetry.space_group_name_H-M   'P 1'
#
loop_
_entity.id
_entity.type
_entity.pdbx_description
1 polymer ?
#
loop_
_entity_poly.entity_id
_entity_poly.type
_entity_poly.pdbx_seq_one_letter_code
_entity_poly.pdbx_strand_id
1 'polypeptide(L)'
;MASSRTFRRVALSSALLALGAALPTSTTGVRTDTESTVATVTTVAAPARAGRPTSAVDRVADFYGAYIDVLYDSGRTRLADSLRTHYLTAGLRRDLARWEAEHSMDGVLRDKGVPIAWEVVYNDSGMGHCWTRATLTWQDTASRTHRTRLMIQSDLATLLISGIRTDA
;
A
#
# COMPACT_ATOMS: atom_id res chain seq x y z
N MET A 1 28.71 -19.19 11.33
CA MET A 1 29.10 -17.81 11.00
C MET A 1 27.88 -16.92 11.14
N ALA A 2 27.79 -16.16 12.23
CA ALA A 2 26.70 -15.23 12.50
C ALA A 2 27.12 -13.83 12.02
N SER A 3 26.28 -13.15 11.24
CA SER A 3 26.51 -11.77 10.81
C SER A 3 25.35 -10.91 11.27
N SER A 4 25.53 -10.27 12.43
CA SER A 4 24.63 -9.27 12.98
C SER A 4 24.86 -7.93 12.27
N ARG A 5 23.81 -7.34 11.69
CA ARG A 5 23.87 -5.99 11.09
C ARG A 5 23.25 -4.97 12.03
N THR A 6 24.12 -4.16 12.62
CA THR A 6 23.80 -3.07 13.55
C THR A 6 23.37 -1.83 12.78
N PHE A 7 22.12 -1.40 12.91
CA PHE A 7 21.65 -0.13 12.34
C PHE A 7 21.93 1.02 13.31
N ARG A 8 22.81 1.95 12.91
CA ARG A 8 23.09 3.20 13.64
C ARG A 8 21.95 4.19 13.40
N ARG A 9 21.31 4.66 14.47
CA ARG A 9 20.34 5.77 14.46
C ARG A 9 21.11 7.09 14.41
N VAL A 10 20.84 7.91 13.40
CA VAL A 10 21.35 9.30 13.34
C VAL A 10 20.29 10.20 13.96
N ALA A 11 20.66 10.84 15.08
CA ALA A 11 19.88 11.88 15.73
C ALA A 11 20.05 13.20 14.96
N LEU A 12 18.94 13.90 14.69
CA LEU A 12 18.97 15.25 14.13
C LEU A 12 18.92 16.27 15.27
N SER A 13 20.00 17.05 15.32
CA SER A 13 20.32 18.07 16.31
C SER A 13 19.43 19.31 16.18
N SER A 14 19.04 19.81 17.34
CA SER A 14 18.42 21.12 17.59
C SER A 14 19.36 22.27 17.21
N ALA A 15 18.80 23.40 16.76
CA ALA A 15 19.48 24.70 16.81
C ALA A 15 18.49 25.81 17.17
N LEU A 16 18.89 26.58 18.18
CA LEU A 16 18.21 27.66 18.88
C LEU A 16 18.38 29.04 18.19
N LEU A 17 17.60 30.01 18.70
CA LEU A 17 17.89 31.45 18.93
C LEU A 17 17.71 32.43 17.75
N ALA A 18 16.82 33.42 17.94
CA ALA A 18 17.27 34.79 18.25
C ALA A 18 16.11 35.69 18.73
N LEU A 19 16.46 36.53 19.70
CA LEU A 19 15.68 37.50 20.44
C LEU A 19 15.63 38.83 19.67
N GLY A 20 14.49 39.53 19.67
CA GLY A 20 14.38 40.88 19.10
C GLY A 20 13.22 41.66 19.68
N ALA A 21 13.50 42.50 20.68
CA ALA A 21 12.57 43.49 21.21
C ALA A 21 12.71 44.81 20.43
N ALA A 22 11.60 45.35 19.93
CA ALA A 22 11.52 46.73 19.46
C ALA A 22 10.07 47.25 19.61
N LEU A 23 9.89 48.27 20.45
CA LEU A 23 8.70 49.12 20.50
C LEU A 23 8.86 50.24 19.47
N PRO A 24 7.81 50.56 18.69
CA PRO A 24 7.49 51.98 18.53
C PRO A 24 5.98 52.33 18.49
N THR A 25 5.66 53.33 19.30
CA THR A 25 4.77 54.50 19.08
C THR A 25 3.83 54.50 17.87
N SER A 26 2.53 54.62 18.17
CA SER A 26 1.40 54.85 17.26
C SER A 26 1.45 56.22 16.58
N THR A 27 1.43 56.23 15.25
CA THR A 27 1.07 57.38 14.42
C THR A 27 -0.08 56.99 13.48
N THR A 28 -1.09 57.83 13.43
CA THR A 28 -2.35 57.61 12.69
C THR A 28 -2.11 57.74 11.19
N GLY A 29 -2.16 56.62 10.47
CA GLY A 29 -2.14 56.57 9.02
C GLY A 29 -3.28 55.67 8.53
N VAL A 30 -4.26 56.28 7.86
CA VAL A 30 -5.36 55.57 7.18
C VAL A 30 -4.77 54.68 6.08
N ARG A 31 -4.96 53.37 6.18
CA ARG A 31 -4.89 52.44 5.04
C ARG A 31 -5.75 51.20 5.31
N THR A 32 -6.66 50.97 4.36
CA THR A 32 -7.37 49.73 3.96
C THR A 32 -7.19 48.46 4.80
N ASP A 33 -8.33 47.86 5.14
CA ASP A 33 -8.61 46.43 5.29
C ASP A 33 -7.46 45.57 5.82
N THR A 34 -7.54 45.16 7.09
CA THR A 34 -6.77 44.02 7.57
C THR A 34 -7.66 43.20 8.49
N GLU A 35 -8.44 42.35 7.85
CA GLU A 35 -9.06 41.18 8.43
C GLU A 35 -7.96 40.38 9.16
N SER A 36 -8.14 40.19 10.46
CA SER A 36 -7.20 39.46 11.30
C SER A 36 -7.19 38.00 10.84
N THR A 37 -6.31 37.66 9.90
CA THR A 37 -6.13 36.29 9.43
C THR A 37 -5.50 35.50 10.56
N VAL A 38 -6.33 34.88 11.39
CA VAL A 38 -5.91 33.79 12.27
C VAL A 38 -5.28 32.75 11.36
N ALA A 39 -3.96 32.60 11.47
CA ALA A 39 -3.24 31.57 10.72
C ALA A 39 -3.76 30.21 11.20
N THR A 40 -4.66 29.62 10.42
CA THR A 40 -5.09 28.23 10.61
C THR A 40 -3.86 27.36 10.42
N VAL A 41 -3.32 26.84 11.52
CA VAL A 41 -2.35 25.75 11.47
C VAL A 41 -3.10 24.54 10.94
N THR A 42 -3.08 24.35 9.63
CA THR A 42 -3.56 23.13 9.00
C THR A 42 -2.60 22.01 9.40
N THR A 43 -2.89 21.33 10.50
CA THR A 43 -2.27 20.04 10.78
C THR A 43 -2.63 19.12 9.62
N VAL A 44 -1.65 18.78 8.77
CA VAL A 44 -1.81 17.72 7.79
C VAL A 44 -2.02 16.44 8.58
N ALA A 45 -3.28 16.06 8.76
CA ALA A 45 -3.62 14.80 9.39
C ALA A 45 -2.95 13.69 8.56
N ALA A 46 -2.22 12.79 9.24
CA ALA A 46 -1.69 11.61 8.59
C ALA A 46 -2.84 10.88 7.86
N PRO A 47 -2.58 10.27 6.69
CA PRO A 47 -3.62 9.57 5.96
C PRO A 47 -4.17 8.43 6.82
N ALA A 48 -5.44 8.53 7.20
CA ALA A 48 -6.13 7.46 7.88
C ALA A 48 -6.48 6.35 6.87
N ARG A 49 -6.15 5.10 7.18
CA ARG A 49 -6.60 3.93 6.42
C ARG A 49 -7.84 3.35 7.09
N ALA A 50 -8.93 3.27 6.35
CA ALA A 50 -10.18 2.64 6.78
C ALA A 50 -10.49 1.43 5.90
N GLY A 51 -11.26 0.48 6.43
CA GLY A 51 -11.69 -0.70 5.70
C GLY A 51 -12.90 -1.34 6.38
N ARG A 52 -13.58 -2.23 5.65
CA ARG A 52 -14.75 -2.97 6.11
C ARG A 52 -14.57 -4.46 5.83
N PRO A 53 -14.84 -5.35 6.81
CA PRO A 53 -14.69 -6.79 6.62
C PRO A 53 -15.65 -7.35 5.55
N THR A 54 -16.74 -6.64 5.25
CA THR A 54 -17.74 -7.02 4.24
C THR A 54 -17.46 -6.44 2.85
N SER A 55 -16.37 -5.68 2.67
CA SER A 55 -16.00 -5.09 1.39
C SER A 55 -15.06 -6.05 0.64
N ALA A 56 -15.43 -6.45 -0.57
CA ALA A 56 -14.58 -7.28 -1.42
C ALA A 56 -13.27 -6.56 -1.78
N VAL A 57 -13.32 -5.24 -2.01
CA VAL A 57 -12.14 -4.42 -2.33
C VAL A 57 -11.18 -4.39 -1.14
N ASP A 58 -11.70 -4.19 0.07
CA ASP A 58 -10.88 -4.16 1.28
C ASP A 58 -10.27 -5.53 1.57
N ARG A 59 -11.03 -6.62 1.36
CA ARG A 59 -10.52 -7.99 1.49
C ARG A 59 -9.37 -8.29 0.52
N VAL A 60 -9.43 -7.76 -0.72
CA VAL A 60 -8.31 -7.84 -1.68
C VAL A 60 -7.11 -7.02 -1.20
N ALA A 61 -7.35 -5.80 -0.70
CA ALA A 61 -6.29 -4.94 -0.15
C ALA A 61 -5.60 -5.58 1.07
N ASP A 62 -6.37 -6.15 2.00
CA ASP A 62 -5.87 -6.86 3.17
C ASP A 62 -5.04 -8.09 2.75
N PHE A 63 -5.52 -8.87 1.76
CA PHE A 63 -4.78 -10.00 1.24
C PHE A 63 -3.43 -9.59 0.65
N TYR A 64 -3.41 -8.64 -0.29
CA TYR A 64 -2.17 -8.21 -0.92
C TYR A 64 -1.21 -7.57 0.07
N GLY A 65 -1.71 -6.75 1.00
CA GLY A 65 -0.91 -6.19 2.09
C GLY A 65 -0.23 -7.26 2.93
N ALA A 66 -1.01 -8.14 3.54
CA ALA A 66 -0.46 -9.19 4.39
C ALA A 66 0.42 -10.18 3.62
N TYR A 67 0.05 -10.53 2.39
CA TYR A 67 0.81 -11.47 1.57
C TYR A 67 2.18 -10.90 1.17
N ILE A 68 2.21 -9.64 0.74
CA ILE A 68 3.46 -8.96 0.38
C ILE A 68 4.35 -8.76 1.61
N ASP A 69 3.78 -8.38 2.77
CA ASP A 69 4.56 -8.23 4.02
C ASP A 69 5.22 -9.56 4.41
N VAL A 70 4.48 -10.67 4.37
CA VAL A 70 5.04 -12.01 4.68
C VAL A 70 6.15 -12.40 3.70
N LEU A 71 5.96 -12.13 2.41
CA LEU A 71 6.99 -12.40 1.41
C LEU A 71 8.22 -11.51 1.57
N TYR A 72 8.04 -10.25 1.95
CA TYR A 72 9.13 -9.31 2.20
C TYR A 72 9.96 -9.71 3.41
N ASP A 73 9.30 -10.04 4.52
CA ASP A 73 9.96 -10.34 5.78
C ASP A 73 10.62 -11.72 5.80
N SER A 74 9.94 -12.73 5.25
CA SER A 74 10.28 -14.14 5.45
C SER A 74 10.30 -14.97 4.17
N GLY A 75 9.95 -14.38 3.02
CA GLY A 75 9.77 -15.12 1.78
C GLY A 75 8.57 -16.08 1.83
N ARG A 76 8.59 -17.07 0.95
CA ARG A 76 7.49 -18.03 0.78
C ARG A 76 7.52 -19.07 1.91
N THR A 77 6.68 -18.86 2.92
CA THR A 77 6.56 -19.72 4.11
C THR A 77 5.18 -20.36 4.22
N ARG A 78 4.99 -21.24 5.22
CA ARG A 78 3.67 -21.80 5.56
C ARG A 78 2.61 -20.72 5.84
N LEU A 79 3.03 -19.54 6.33
CA LEU A 79 2.12 -18.42 6.56
C LEU A 79 1.60 -17.84 5.24
N ALA A 80 2.47 -17.70 4.23
CA ALA A 80 2.07 -17.26 2.90
C ALA A 80 1.04 -18.22 2.27
N ASP A 81 1.22 -19.53 2.46
CA ASP A 81 0.26 -20.55 2.00
C ASP A 81 -1.06 -20.55 2.80
N SER A 82 -0.99 -20.24 4.09
CA SER A 82 -2.18 -20.09 4.94
C SER A 82 -3.00 -18.86 4.53
N LEU A 83 -2.35 -17.74 4.20
CA LEU A 83 -3.01 -16.57 3.64
C LEU A 83 -3.71 -16.90 2.32
N ARG A 84 -3.02 -17.59 1.40
CA ARG A 84 -3.64 -18.05 0.16
C ARG A 84 -4.87 -18.92 0.45
N THR A 85 -4.79 -19.82 1.42
CA THR A 85 -5.92 -20.69 1.80
C THR A 85 -7.09 -19.90 2.39
N HIS A 86 -6.83 -18.82 3.13
CA HIS A 86 -7.85 -17.98 3.75
C HIS A 86 -8.58 -17.07 2.74
N TYR A 87 -7.85 -16.47 1.80
CA TYR A 87 -8.39 -15.42 0.94
C TYR A 87 -8.81 -15.92 -0.45
N LEU A 88 -8.28 -17.05 -0.91
CA LEU A 88 -8.51 -17.54 -2.28
C LEU A 88 -9.40 -18.77 -2.27
N THR A 89 -10.25 -18.87 -3.30
CA THR A 89 -11.01 -20.09 -3.56
C THR A 89 -10.08 -21.28 -3.80
N ALA A 90 -10.56 -22.48 -3.48
CA ALA A 90 -9.81 -23.71 -3.76
C ALA A 90 -9.55 -23.92 -5.27
N GLY A 91 -10.48 -23.47 -6.13
CA GLY A 91 -10.31 -23.49 -7.58
C GLY A 91 -9.11 -22.65 -8.01
N LEU A 92 -9.11 -21.37 -7.63
CA LEU A 92 -8.02 -20.46 -7.95
C LEU A 92 -6.68 -20.99 -7.46
N ARG A 93 -6.59 -21.51 -6.24
CA ARG A 93 -5.32 -22.05 -5.71
C ARG A 93 -4.75 -23.19 -6.56
N ARG A 94 -5.60 -24.06 -7.13
CA ARG A 94 -5.15 -25.12 -8.05
C ARG A 94 -4.65 -24.55 -9.37
N ASP A 95 -5.35 -23.55 -9.90
CA ASP A 95 -4.96 -22.92 -11.16
C ASP A 95 -3.66 -22.14 -11.03
N LEU A 96 -3.47 -21.46 -9.89
CA LEU A 96 -2.19 -20.85 -9.54
C LEU A 96 -1.08 -21.89 -9.44
N ALA A 97 -1.27 -22.98 -8.69
CA ALA A 97 -0.23 -24.01 -8.55
C ALA A 97 0.21 -24.59 -9.90
N ARG A 98 -0.73 -24.78 -10.83
CA ARG A 98 -0.44 -25.21 -12.21
C ARG A 98 0.39 -24.17 -12.96
N TRP A 99 -0.06 -22.92 -12.93
CA TRP A 99 0.64 -21.82 -13.60
C TRP A 99 2.05 -21.62 -13.04
N GLU A 100 2.21 -21.70 -11.71
CA GLU A 100 3.48 -21.57 -11.01
C GLU A 100 4.47 -22.67 -11.39
N ALA A 101 3.98 -23.91 -11.56
CA ALA A 101 4.80 -25.03 -12.03
C ALA A 101 5.32 -24.81 -13.47
N GLU A 102 4.51 -24.19 -14.33
CA GLU A 102 4.88 -23.89 -15.72
C GLU A 102 5.84 -22.69 -15.84
N HIS A 103 5.64 -21.65 -15.02
CA HIS A 103 6.32 -20.35 -15.19
C HIS A 103 7.47 -20.12 -14.20
N SER A 104 7.56 -20.91 -13.12
CA SER A 104 8.54 -20.72 -12.04
C SER A 104 8.54 -19.29 -11.47
N MET A 105 7.34 -18.75 -11.30
CA MET A 105 7.03 -17.41 -10.79
C MET A 105 5.93 -17.52 -9.75
N ASP A 106 5.77 -16.53 -8.87
CA ASP A 106 4.61 -16.45 -7.98
C ASP A 106 3.36 -16.11 -8.81
N GLY A 107 2.35 -16.97 -8.79
CA GLY A 107 1.14 -16.81 -9.61
C GLY A 107 0.19 -15.71 -9.12
N VAL A 108 0.26 -15.34 -7.84
CA VAL A 108 -0.53 -14.22 -7.29
C VAL A 108 0.06 -12.89 -7.74
N LEU A 109 1.39 -12.81 -7.79
CA LEU A 109 2.10 -11.58 -8.16
C LEU A 109 2.42 -11.49 -9.67
N ARG A 110 2.42 -12.64 -10.36
CA ARG A 110 2.85 -12.81 -11.75
C ARG A 110 4.32 -12.42 -11.99
N ASP A 111 5.17 -12.58 -10.98
CA ASP A 111 6.61 -12.25 -11.03
C ASP A 111 7.41 -13.16 -10.07
N LYS A 112 8.76 -13.09 -10.11
CA LYS A 112 9.68 -13.84 -9.24
C LYS A 112 10.04 -13.09 -7.94
N GLY A 113 9.83 -11.78 -7.89
CA GLY A 113 10.22 -10.94 -6.76
C GLY A 113 9.10 -10.63 -5.78
N VAL A 114 9.37 -9.68 -4.89
CA VAL A 114 8.38 -9.04 -4.01
C VAL A 114 8.23 -7.57 -4.43
N PRO A 115 7.01 -7.06 -4.62
CA PRO A 115 6.81 -5.66 -4.99
C PRO A 115 7.16 -4.74 -3.82
N ILE A 116 7.67 -3.55 -4.14
CA ILE A 116 8.02 -2.51 -3.16
C ILE A 116 6.82 -1.64 -2.74
N ALA A 117 5.76 -1.64 -3.55
CA ALA A 117 4.51 -0.97 -3.25
C ALA A 117 3.36 -1.63 -3.99
N TRP A 118 2.16 -1.48 -3.45
CA TRP A 118 0.94 -2.00 -4.04
C TRP A 118 -0.22 -1.03 -3.84
N GLU A 119 -1.15 -1.05 -4.78
CA GLU A 119 -2.38 -0.27 -4.75
C GLU A 119 -3.53 -1.15 -5.23
N VAL A 120 -4.69 -1.03 -4.59
CA VAL A 120 -5.88 -1.80 -4.92
C VAL A 120 -7.03 -0.82 -5.10
N VAL A 121 -7.64 -0.83 -6.28
CA VAL A 121 -8.76 0.07 -6.62
C VAL A 121 -9.94 -0.72 -7.15
N TYR A 122 -11.15 -0.33 -6.75
CA TYR A 122 -12.38 -0.84 -7.35
C TYR A 122 -12.35 -0.63 -8.86
N ASN A 123 -12.82 -1.63 -9.62
CA ASN A 123 -12.96 -1.52 -11.06
C ASN A 123 -14.42 -1.65 -11.49
N ASP A 124 -15.06 -2.78 -11.16
CA ASP A 124 -16.46 -3.03 -11.55
C ASP A 124 -17.11 -4.10 -10.64
N SER A 125 -18.43 -4.26 -10.69
CA SER A 125 -19.14 -5.34 -10.02
C SER A 125 -20.46 -5.72 -10.72
N GLY A 126 -20.80 -6.99 -10.69
CA GLY A 126 -21.96 -7.54 -11.38
C GLY A 126 -21.97 -9.06 -11.37
N MET A 127 -23.14 -9.66 -11.62
CA MET A 127 -23.32 -11.11 -11.72
C MET A 127 -22.76 -11.90 -10.52
N GLY A 128 -22.85 -11.35 -9.30
CA GLY A 128 -22.31 -11.98 -8.10
C GLY A 128 -20.80 -11.86 -7.92
N HIS A 129 -20.13 -11.02 -8.72
CA HIS A 129 -18.70 -10.79 -8.65
C HIS A 129 -18.34 -9.32 -8.48
N CYS A 130 -17.16 -9.09 -7.90
CA CYS A 130 -16.49 -7.80 -7.85
C CYS A 130 -15.14 -7.92 -8.55
N TRP A 131 -14.83 -6.97 -9.43
CA TRP A 131 -13.55 -6.82 -10.07
C TRP A 131 -12.81 -5.64 -9.48
N THR A 132 -11.56 -5.88 -9.13
CA THR A 132 -10.67 -4.91 -8.51
C THR A 132 -9.35 -4.92 -9.28
N ARG A 133 -8.76 -3.76 -9.50
CA ARG A 133 -7.45 -3.64 -10.12
C ARG A 133 -6.39 -3.52 -9.03
N ALA A 134 -5.46 -4.46 -8.98
CA ALA A 134 -4.26 -4.38 -8.16
C ALA A 134 -3.08 -3.91 -9.00
N THR A 135 -2.44 -2.82 -8.62
CA THR A 135 -1.20 -2.33 -9.23
C THR A 135 -0.04 -2.66 -8.32
N LEU A 136 0.85 -3.52 -8.78
CA LEU A 136 2.09 -3.90 -8.09
C LEU A 136 3.23 -3.08 -8.66
N THR A 137 4.04 -2.47 -7.79
CA THR A 137 5.20 -1.67 -8.15
C THR A 137 6.47 -2.38 -7.75
N TRP A 138 7.40 -2.47 -8.68
CA TRP A 138 8.62 -3.25 -8.58
C TRP A 138 9.82 -2.35 -8.77
N GLN A 139 10.95 -2.71 -8.16
CA GLN A 139 12.22 -2.03 -8.37
C GLN A 139 13.25 -3.06 -8.82
N ASP A 140 13.88 -2.82 -9.97
CA ASP A 140 14.99 -3.66 -10.45
C ASP A 140 16.31 -3.32 -9.73
N THR A 141 17.34 -4.12 -9.97
CA THR A 141 18.68 -3.91 -9.39
C THR A 141 19.33 -2.59 -9.82
N ALA A 142 18.88 -2.00 -10.94
CA ALA A 142 19.31 -0.69 -11.42
C ALA A 142 18.45 0.47 -10.86
N SER A 143 17.60 0.20 -9.87
CA SER A 143 16.65 1.14 -9.27
C SER A 143 15.59 1.70 -10.23
N ARG A 144 15.35 1.03 -11.36
CA ARG A 144 14.24 1.39 -12.25
C ARG A 144 12.96 0.77 -11.72
N THR A 145 11.94 1.62 -11.65
CA THR A 145 10.62 1.20 -11.19
C THR A 145 9.76 0.78 -12.37
N HIS A 146 9.07 -0.35 -12.26
CA HIS A 146 8.04 -0.77 -13.22
C HIS A 146 6.78 -1.22 -12.49
N ARG A 147 5.65 -1.31 -13.20
CA ARG A 147 4.36 -1.66 -12.62
C ARG A 147 3.70 -2.80 -13.37
N THR A 148 3.14 -3.74 -12.61
CA THR A 148 2.28 -4.80 -13.13
C THR A 148 0.86 -4.54 -12.67
N ARG A 149 -0.10 -4.57 -13.60
CA ARG A 149 -1.52 -4.43 -13.29
C ARG A 149 -2.20 -5.79 -13.36
N LEU A 150 -2.91 -6.13 -12.31
CA LEU A 150 -3.66 -7.37 -12.18
C LEU A 150 -5.14 -7.04 -12.03
N MET A 151 -5.97 -7.71 -12.80
CA MET A 151 -7.41 -7.75 -12.60
C MET A 151 -7.74 -8.91 -11.66
N ILE A 152 -8.36 -8.58 -10.54
CA ILE A 152 -8.70 -9.50 -9.45
C ILE A 152 -10.21 -9.66 -9.44
N GLN A 153 -10.69 -10.89 -9.54
CA GLN A 153 -12.10 -11.23 -9.42
C GLN A 153 -12.36 -11.81 -8.02
N SER A 154 -13.38 -11.27 -7.35
CA SER A 154 -13.88 -11.77 -6.07
C SER A 154 -15.32 -12.23 -6.21
N ASP A 155 -15.68 -13.30 -5.52
CA ASP A 155 -17.05 -13.77 -5.37
C ASP A 155 -17.75 -12.98 -4.26
N LEU A 156 -18.90 -12.36 -4.54
CA LEU A 156 -19.60 -11.49 -3.59
C LEU A 156 -20.34 -12.26 -2.48
N ALA A 157 -20.65 -13.55 -2.69
CA ALA A 157 -21.31 -14.37 -1.68
C ALA A 157 -20.33 -14.81 -0.58
N THR A 158 -19.06 -15.04 -0.95
CA THR A 158 -18.02 -15.55 -0.05
C THR A 158 -16.93 -14.53 0.29
N LEU A 159 -16.84 -13.45 -0.48
CA LEU A 159 -15.75 -12.46 -0.47
C LEU A 159 -14.37 -13.05 -0.76
N LEU A 160 -14.30 -14.26 -1.32
CA LEU A 160 -13.05 -14.91 -1.69
C LEU A 160 -12.61 -14.49 -3.09
N ILE A 161 -11.29 -14.41 -3.26
CA ILE A 161 -10.66 -14.17 -4.55
C ILE A 161 -10.80 -15.44 -5.40
N SER A 162 -11.48 -15.32 -6.53
CA SER A 162 -11.79 -16.42 -7.45
C SER A 162 -11.00 -16.36 -8.75
N GLY A 163 -10.42 -15.20 -9.10
CA GLY A 163 -9.60 -15.05 -10.30
C GLY A 163 -8.51 -13.99 -10.17
N ILE A 164 -7.36 -14.23 -10.80
CA ILE A 164 -6.25 -13.28 -10.93
C ILE A 164 -5.71 -13.38 -12.35
N ARG A 165 -5.71 -12.28 -13.10
CA ARG A 165 -5.15 -12.19 -14.45
C ARG A 165 -4.45 -10.87 -14.67
N THR A 166 -3.51 -10.82 -15.60
CA THR A 166 -2.90 -9.55 -16.02
C THR A 166 -3.94 -8.68 -16.70
N ASP A 167 -3.97 -7.40 -16.35
CA ASP A 167 -4.78 -6.37 -17.02
C ASP A 167 -3.99 -5.90 -18.26
N ALA A 168 -4.50 -6.24 -19.45
CA ALA A 168 -3.84 -5.98 -20.74
C ALA A 168 -3.97 -4.51 -21.17
#